data_AF-A0A1J5PIA3-F1
#
_entry.id   AF-A0A1J5PIA3-F1
#
_cell.length_a   1.000
_cell.length_b   1.000
_cell.length_c   1.000
_cell.angle_alpha   90.00
_cell.angle_beta   90.00
_cell.angle_gamma   90.00
#
_symmetry.space_group_name_H-M   'P 1'
#
loop_
_entity.id
_entity.type
_entity.pdbx_description
1 polymer ?
#
loop_
_entity_poly.entity_id
_entity_poly.type
_entity_poly.pdbx_seq_one_letter_code
_entity_poly.pdbx_strand_id
1 'polypeptide(L)'
;MGAPLTLLQCTSAYPASDDALNLRAIATLRAATGLPTGYSDHSLGNAAALAAVALGACVVEKHITLDRTLPGPDHRASSEPPEFAALARDIRRIEAMLGDGIKAPRPDELDVLTVARRSVVLAHSLPAGTVLQREHLQLRRPASGIPAAEFDAVIGRRLRADTAAGTVLQWEQLMGNGKNAGRG
;
A
#
# COMPACT_ATOMS: atom_id res chain seq x y z
N MET A 1 36.97 16.82 -7.71
CA MET A 1 35.58 16.42 -7.39
C MET A 1 34.84 17.65 -6.92
N GLY A 2 33.64 17.92 -7.46
CA GLY A 2 32.82 19.07 -7.05
C GLY A 2 32.19 18.85 -5.66
N ALA A 3 31.80 19.94 -4.99
CA ALA A 3 31.08 19.85 -3.73
C ALA A 3 29.70 19.20 -3.90
N PRO A 4 29.18 18.45 -2.91
CA PRO A 4 27.83 17.91 -2.95
C PRO A 4 26.79 19.03 -3.09
N LEU A 5 25.77 18.83 -3.94
CA LEU A 5 24.72 19.81 -4.22
C LEU A 5 23.33 19.16 -4.08
N THR A 6 22.42 19.86 -3.40
CA THR A 6 21.00 19.52 -3.27
C THR A 6 20.17 20.69 -3.77
N LEU A 7 19.12 20.42 -4.56
CA LEU A 7 18.19 21.45 -5.03
C LEU A 7 16.94 21.48 -4.14
N LEU A 8 16.47 22.65 -3.73
CA LEU A 8 15.22 22.76 -2.98
C LEU A 8 14.13 23.37 -3.87
N GLN A 9 13.02 22.66 -4.04
CA GLN A 9 11.81 23.28 -4.58
C GLN A 9 11.31 24.32 -3.58
N CYS A 10 10.97 25.51 -4.06
CA CYS A 10 10.54 26.62 -3.21
C CYS A 10 9.54 27.50 -3.97
N THR A 11 8.60 28.08 -3.22
CA THR A 11 7.77 29.20 -3.68
C THR A 11 8.10 30.41 -2.85
N SER A 12 8.62 31.47 -3.47
CA SER A 12 9.03 32.71 -2.80
C SER A 12 7.84 33.63 -2.50
N ALA A 13 6.95 33.18 -1.61
CA ALA A 13 5.81 33.94 -1.09
C ALA A 13 5.67 33.67 0.42
N TYR A 14 5.35 34.70 1.21
CA TYR A 14 5.43 34.67 2.68
C TYR A 14 4.12 35.21 3.32
N PRO A 15 3.11 34.37 3.58
CA PRO A 15 3.08 32.94 3.31
C PRO A 15 2.72 32.60 1.86
N ALA A 16 3.18 31.45 1.38
CA ALA A 16 2.77 30.87 0.12
C ALA A 16 1.41 30.17 0.28
N SER A 17 0.48 30.41 -0.65
CA SER A 17 -0.81 29.72 -0.69
C SER A 17 -0.67 28.29 -1.19
N ASP A 18 -1.55 27.40 -0.75
CA ASP A 18 -1.48 25.96 -1.05
C ASP A 18 -1.47 25.67 -2.57
N ASP A 19 -2.23 26.44 -3.35
CA ASP A 19 -2.32 26.32 -4.80
C ASP A 19 -1.05 26.79 -5.55
N ALA A 20 -0.19 27.58 -4.90
CA ALA A 20 1.04 28.09 -5.48
C ALA A 20 2.25 27.15 -5.27
N LEU A 21 2.20 26.22 -4.30
CA LEU A 21 3.37 25.47 -3.83
C LEU A 21 4.00 24.53 -4.88
N ASN A 22 3.15 23.94 -5.74
CA ASN A 22 3.55 23.01 -6.80
C ASN A 22 4.55 21.91 -6.35
N LEU A 23 4.20 21.14 -5.31
CA LEU A 23 5.10 20.12 -4.74
C LEU A 23 5.53 19.03 -5.75
N ARG A 24 4.78 18.83 -6.85
CA ARG A 24 5.17 17.92 -7.93
C ARG A 24 6.47 18.36 -8.65
N ALA A 25 6.86 19.62 -8.53
CA ALA A 25 8.13 20.11 -9.04
C ALA A 25 9.34 19.43 -8.39
N ILE A 26 9.22 18.89 -7.16
CA ILE A 26 10.28 18.10 -6.50
C ILE A 26 10.70 16.91 -7.39
N ALA A 27 9.71 16.16 -7.90
CA ALA A 27 9.99 15.03 -8.80
C ALA A 27 10.55 15.50 -10.15
N THR A 28 10.08 16.65 -10.65
CA THR A 28 10.54 17.23 -11.92
C THR A 28 12.01 17.66 -11.84
N LEU A 29 12.40 18.38 -10.78
CA LEU A 29 13.78 18.80 -10.52
C LEU A 29 14.71 17.59 -10.38
N ARG A 30 14.28 16.57 -9.62
CA ARG A 30 15.04 15.33 -9.44
C ARG A 30 15.27 14.61 -10.78
N ALA A 31 14.23 14.48 -11.59
CA ALA A 31 14.33 13.81 -12.89
C ALA A 31 15.20 14.59 -13.89
N ALA A 32 15.11 15.92 -13.90
CA ALA A 32 15.85 16.76 -14.84
C ALA A 32 17.34 16.88 -14.51
N THR A 33 17.71 16.79 -13.23
CA THR A 33 19.08 17.08 -12.77
C THR A 33 19.83 15.85 -12.27
N GLY A 34 19.11 14.78 -11.89
CA GLY A 34 19.68 13.63 -11.20
C GLY A 34 20.21 13.94 -9.80
N LEU A 35 19.97 15.15 -9.27
CA LEU A 35 20.45 15.59 -7.97
C LEU A 35 19.45 15.25 -6.85
N PRO A 36 19.94 15.08 -5.61
CA PRO A 36 19.08 15.11 -4.44
C PRO A 36 18.22 16.37 -4.46
N THR A 37 16.91 16.20 -4.22
CA THR A 37 15.95 17.30 -4.23
C THR A 37 15.19 17.33 -2.91
N GLY A 38 15.10 18.51 -2.30
CA GLY A 38 14.34 18.78 -1.10
C GLY A 38 13.26 19.85 -1.32
N TYR A 39 12.79 20.44 -0.23
CA TYR A 39 11.73 21.44 -0.21
C TYR A 39 12.02 22.53 0.82
N SER A 40 11.95 23.79 0.40
CA SER A 40 12.01 24.97 1.28
C SER A 40 10.61 25.57 1.36
N ASP A 41 10.05 25.57 2.57
CA ASP A 41 8.64 25.76 2.82
C ASP A 41 8.32 27.13 3.44
N HIS A 42 7.44 27.88 2.77
CA HIS A 42 6.91 29.15 3.23
C HIS A 42 5.38 29.12 3.38
N SER A 43 4.75 27.95 3.36
CA SER A 43 3.31 27.81 3.62
C SER A 43 3.01 27.95 5.12
N LEU A 44 1.74 28.15 5.45
CA LEU A 44 1.29 28.03 6.85
C LEU A 44 1.20 26.55 7.25
N GLY A 45 1.51 26.27 8.53
CA GLY A 45 1.47 24.92 9.09
C GLY A 45 2.49 23.95 8.47
N ASN A 46 2.28 22.66 8.66
CA ASN A 46 3.25 21.60 8.31
C ASN A 46 2.82 20.71 7.14
N ALA A 47 1.60 20.88 6.62
CA ALA A 47 1.02 19.96 5.64
C ALA A 47 1.88 19.87 4.36
N ALA A 48 2.36 21.01 3.86
CA ALA A 48 3.20 21.08 2.66
C ALA A 48 4.53 20.35 2.85
N ALA A 49 5.26 20.63 3.92
CA ALA A 49 6.52 19.97 4.24
C ALA A 49 6.37 18.45 4.40
N LEU A 50 5.33 17.98 5.09
CA LEU A 50 5.05 16.55 5.25
C LEU A 50 4.71 15.87 3.91
N ALA A 51 3.92 16.53 3.07
CA ALA A 51 3.61 16.05 1.72
C ALA A 51 4.86 16.01 0.83
N ALA A 52 5.74 17.00 0.94
CA ALA A 52 7.01 17.03 0.21
C ALA A 52 7.90 15.83 0.55
N VAL A 53 8.00 15.45 1.82
CA VAL A 53 8.72 14.23 2.25
C VAL A 53 8.10 12.98 1.63
N ALA A 54 6.77 12.86 1.62
CA ALA A 54 6.08 11.75 0.97
C ALA A 54 6.32 11.69 -0.56
N LEU A 55 6.61 12.82 -1.20
CA LEU A 55 7.00 12.92 -2.62
C LEU A 55 8.51 12.70 -2.86
N GLY A 56 9.26 12.41 -1.80
CA GLY A 56 10.68 12.09 -1.84
C GLY A 56 11.60 13.30 -1.71
N ALA A 57 11.16 14.39 -1.07
CA ALA A 57 12.07 15.44 -0.62
C ALA A 57 13.06 14.87 0.41
N CYS A 58 14.36 15.01 0.15
CA CYS A 58 15.42 14.50 1.05
C CYS A 58 15.91 15.53 2.08
N VAL A 59 15.51 16.79 1.91
CA VAL A 59 15.80 17.91 2.81
C VAL A 59 14.52 18.74 2.94
N VAL A 60 14.20 19.17 4.15
CA VAL A 60 13.11 20.11 4.43
C VAL A 60 13.69 21.31 5.16
N GLU A 61 13.37 22.50 4.67
CA GLU A 61 13.69 23.78 5.29
C GLU A 61 12.38 24.49 5.67
N LYS A 62 12.33 25.05 6.88
CA LYS A 62 11.17 25.77 7.42
C LYS A 62 11.67 26.86 8.36
N HIS A 63 11.12 28.06 8.23
CA HIS A 63 11.43 29.15 9.16
C HIS A 63 10.89 28.85 10.57
N ILE A 64 11.62 29.27 11.61
CA ILE A 64 11.22 29.15 13.01
C ILE A 64 11.22 30.51 13.69
N THR A 65 10.21 30.76 14.52
CA THR A 65 10.08 31.96 15.35
C THR A 65 9.73 31.58 16.78
N LEU A 66 9.99 32.45 17.75
CA LEU A 66 9.47 32.29 19.11
C LEU A 66 7.99 32.69 19.21
N ASP A 67 7.58 33.63 18.37
CA ASP A 67 6.22 34.19 18.33
C ASP A 67 5.97 34.74 16.92
N ARG A 68 4.89 34.29 16.26
CA ARG A 68 4.51 34.71 14.90
C ARG A 68 3.94 36.13 14.81
N THR A 69 3.61 36.73 15.96
CA THR A 69 3.05 38.09 16.05
C THR A 69 4.13 39.17 16.09
N LEU A 70 5.40 38.79 16.21
CA LEU A 70 6.54 39.71 16.19
C LEU A 70 6.64 40.45 14.83
N PRO A 71 7.12 41.71 14.85
CA PRO A 71 7.26 42.49 13.62
C PRO A 71 8.34 41.90 12.72
N GLY A 72 8.04 41.80 11.44
CA GLY A 72 8.96 41.32 10.41
C GLY A 72 8.24 40.44 9.38
N PRO A 73 8.73 40.40 8.13
CA PRO A 73 8.02 39.73 7.04
C PRO A 73 7.94 38.21 7.24
N ASP A 74 8.94 37.62 7.90
CA ASP A 74 9.09 36.17 7.96
C ASP A 74 8.34 35.52 9.13
N HIS A 75 8.05 36.27 10.20
CA HIS A 75 7.44 35.73 11.41
C HIS A 75 6.05 35.14 11.14
N ARG A 76 5.29 35.74 10.22
CA ARG A 76 3.93 35.28 9.86
C ARG A 76 3.90 33.91 9.19
N ALA A 77 4.96 33.54 8.47
CA ALA A 77 5.08 32.25 7.77
C ALA A 77 5.92 31.22 8.54
N SER A 78 6.53 31.64 9.66
CA SER A 78 7.41 30.80 10.48
C SER A 78 6.60 29.86 11.38
N SER A 79 7.17 28.70 11.67
CA SER A 79 6.68 27.79 12.69
C SER A 79 7.12 28.25 14.08
N GLU A 80 6.26 28.09 15.08
CA GLU A 80 6.66 28.20 16.48
C GLU A 80 7.28 26.88 16.99
N PRO A 81 7.99 26.87 18.14
CA PRO A 81 8.74 25.68 18.57
C PRO A 81 7.91 24.40 18.69
N PRO A 82 6.65 24.42 19.21
CA PRO A 82 5.82 23.22 19.23
C PRO A 82 5.45 22.70 17.84
N GLU A 83 5.22 23.59 16.88
CA GLU A 83 4.88 23.23 15.49
C GLU A 83 6.11 22.66 14.76
N PHE A 84 7.28 23.24 14.98
CA PHE A 84 8.53 22.74 14.41
C PHE A 84 8.92 21.38 15.01
N ALA A 85 8.72 21.18 16.32
CA ALA A 85 8.91 19.89 16.96
C ALA A 85 7.93 18.84 16.42
N ALA A 86 6.67 19.22 16.19
CA ALA A 86 5.68 18.36 15.54
C ALA A 86 6.10 17.99 14.11
N LEU A 87 6.61 18.95 13.33
CA LEU A 87 7.13 18.72 11.99
C LEU A 87 8.24 17.65 12.01
N ALA A 88 9.26 17.85 12.83
CA ALA A 88 10.39 16.91 12.93
C ALA A 88 9.93 15.50 13.34
N ARG A 89 9.03 15.39 14.33
CA ARG A 89 8.45 14.11 14.76
C ARG A 89 7.68 13.43 13.62
N ASP A 90 6.83 14.18 12.93
CA ASP A 90 5.93 13.60 11.92
C ASP A 90 6.69 13.25 10.63
N ILE A 91 7.78 13.95 10.30
CA ILE A 91 8.72 13.53 9.25
C ILE A 91 9.28 12.13 9.54
N ARG A 92 9.76 11.88 10.78
CA ARG A 92 10.31 10.57 11.16
C ARG A 92 9.26 9.46 11.12
N ARG A 93 8.01 9.78 11.45
CA ARG A 93 6.87 8.85 11.30
C ARG A 93 6.59 8.54 9.83
N ILE A 94 6.60 9.54 8.96
CA ILE A 94 6.38 9.35 7.51
C ILE A 94 7.49 8.49 6.91
N GLU A 95 8.75 8.73 7.24
CA GLU A 95 9.87 7.90 6.78
C GLU A 95 9.66 6.42 7.14
N ALA A 96 9.20 6.13 8.35
CA ALA A 96 8.86 4.77 8.76
C ALA A 96 7.63 4.20 8.00
N MET A 97 6.65 5.05 7.66
CA MET A 97 5.44 4.65 6.93
C MET A 97 5.68 4.38 5.44
N LEU A 98 6.63 5.06 4.81
CA LEU A 98 6.89 4.92 3.37
C LEU A 98 7.37 3.51 2.98
N GLY A 99 8.12 2.85 3.86
CA GLY A 99 8.56 1.47 3.66
C GLY A 99 9.45 1.27 2.43
N ASP A 100 9.40 0.06 1.85
CA ASP A 100 10.24 -0.40 0.74
C ASP A 100 9.57 -0.31 -0.65
N GLY A 101 8.30 0.10 -0.70
CA GLY A 101 7.50 0.15 -1.93
C GLY A 101 7.03 -1.20 -2.48
N ILE A 102 7.32 -2.33 -1.81
CA ILE A 102 6.92 -3.67 -2.26
C ILE A 102 5.55 -4.03 -1.66
N LYS A 103 4.53 -4.22 -2.51
CA LYS A 103 3.22 -4.69 -2.05
C LYS A 103 3.23 -6.20 -1.86
N ALA A 104 3.46 -6.62 -0.63
CA ALA A 104 3.30 -7.99 -0.15
C ALA A 104 2.53 -7.99 1.17
N PRO A 105 2.02 -9.15 1.63
CA PRO A 105 1.56 -9.29 3.00
C PRO A 105 2.72 -9.01 3.96
N ARG A 106 2.47 -8.17 4.97
CA ARG A 106 3.39 -7.93 6.08
C ARG A 106 3.23 -9.01 7.16
N PRO A 107 4.22 -9.23 8.03
CA PRO A 107 4.17 -10.29 9.05
C PRO A 107 2.92 -10.25 9.95
N ASP A 108 2.46 -9.05 10.29
CA ASP A 108 1.25 -8.78 11.06
C ASP A 108 -0.05 -9.08 10.31
N GLU A 109 -0.01 -9.13 8.97
CA GLU A 109 -1.17 -9.52 8.15
C GLU A 109 -1.32 -11.05 8.06
N LEU A 110 -0.29 -11.85 8.34
CA LEU A 110 -0.25 -13.30 8.04
C LEU A 110 -1.34 -14.09 8.78
N ASP A 111 -1.58 -13.78 10.05
CA ASP A 111 -2.63 -14.46 10.83
C ASP A 111 -4.02 -14.14 10.26
N VAL A 112 -4.23 -12.88 9.87
CA VAL A 112 -5.47 -12.42 9.24
C VAL A 112 -5.69 -13.09 7.89
N LEU A 113 -4.64 -13.40 7.12
CA LEU A 113 -4.77 -14.09 5.83
C LEU A 113 -5.51 -15.42 5.97
N THR A 114 -5.20 -16.20 7.00
CA THR A 114 -5.79 -17.54 7.20
C THR A 114 -7.30 -17.48 7.43
N VAL A 115 -7.77 -16.49 8.19
CA VAL A 115 -9.18 -16.31 8.53
C VAL A 115 -9.93 -15.53 7.42
N ALA A 116 -9.29 -14.56 6.79
CA ALA A 116 -9.94 -13.65 5.85
C ALA A 116 -9.99 -14.18 4.41
N ARG A 117 -9.07 -15.05 4.00
CA ARG A 117 -9.10 -15.66 2.66
C ARG A 117 -10.17 -16.76 2.59
N ARG A 118 -10.60 -17.06 1.36
CA ARG A 118 -11.67 -18.02 1.08
C ARG A 118 -11.09 -19.32 0.54
N SER A 119 -11.72 -20.44 0.90
CA SER A 119 -11.52 -21.75 0.29
C SER A 119 -12.69 -22.10 -0.63
N VAL A 120 -12.45 -23.05 -1.54
CA VAL A 120 -13.50 -23.71 -2.30
C VAL A 120 -14.29 -24.64 -1.37
N VAL A 121 -15.61 -24.48 -1.39
CA VAL A 121 -16.55 -25.21 -0.55
C VAL A 121 -17.65 -25.80 -1.43
N LEU A 122 -18.14 -26.98 -1.08
CA LEU A 122 -19.25 -27.60 -1.79
C LEU A 122 -20.57 -26.85 -1.50
N ALA A 123 -21.31 -26.50 -2.55
CA ALA A 123 -22.60 -25.81 -2.42
C ALA A 123 -23.73 -26.76 -2.00
N HIS A 124 -23.66 -28.02 -2.44
CA HIS A 124 -24.67 -29.06 -2.23
C HIS A 124 -24.01 -30.40 -1.90
N SER A 125 -24.70 -31.32 -1.22
CA SER A 125 -24.16 -32.66 -0.99
C SER A 125 -24.13 -33.44 -2.31
N LEU A 126 -23.01 -34.08 -2.64
CA LEU A 126 -22.82 -34.80 -3.90
C LEU A 126 -22.21 -36.19 -3.66
N PRO A 127 -22.62 -37.21 -4.44
CA PRO A 127 -22.09 -38.56 -4.31
C PRO A 127 -20.65 -38.67 -4.87
N ALA A 128 -19.95 -39.71 -4.42
CA ALA A 128 -18.68 -40.15 -4.96
C ALA A 128 -18.77 -40.30 -6.48
N GLY A 129 -17.69 -39.94 -7.16
CA GLY A 129 -17.67 -39.98 -8.61
C GLY A 129 -18.37 -38.80 -9.29
N THR A 130 -18.94 -37.82 -8.60
CA THR A 130 -19.52 -36.64 -9.26
C THR A 130 -18.42 -35.77 -9.90
N VAL A 131 -18.59 -35.38 -11.16
CA VAL A 131 -17.73 -34.38 -11.83
C VAL A 131 -18.16 -32.99 -11.39
N LEU A 132 -17.26 -32.23 -10.79
CA LEU A 132 -17.53 -30.91 -10.24
C LEU A 132 -17.73 -29.88 -11.35
N GLN A 133 -18.83 -29.15 -11.26
CA GLN A 133 -19.18 -28.02 -12.11
C GLN A 133 -19.17 -26.74 -11.28
N ARG A 134 -19.17 -25.58 -11.93
CA ARG A 134 -19.14 -24.28 -11.25
C ARG A 134 -20.27 -24.12 -10.22
N GLU A 135 -21.47 -24.58 -10.55
CA GLU A 135 -22.66 -24.55 -9.68
C GLU A 135 -22.56 -25.44 -8.44
N HIS A 136 -21.68 -26.45 -8.46
CA HIS A 136 -21.44 -27.31 -7.30
C HIS A 136 -20.55 -26.64 -6.24
N LEU A 137 -19.95 -25.49 -6.56
CA LEU A 137 -18.88 -24.89 -5.79
C LEU A 137 -19.22 -23.47 -5.37
N GLN A 138 -18.76 -23.09 -4.19
CA GLN A 138 -18.83 -21.72 -3.68
C GLN A 138 -17.54 -21.37 -2.95
N LEU A 139 -17.33 -20.09 -2.68
CA LEU A 139 -16.17 -19.60 -1.94
C LEU A 139 -16.60 -19.14 -0.55
N ARG A 140 -16.09 -19.79 0.50
CA ARG A 140 -16.33 -19.36 1.90
C ARG A 140 -15.03 -19.27 2.67
N ARG A 141 -15.02 -18.41 3.69
CA ARG A 141 -13.94 -18.37 4.69
C ARG A 141 -14.06 -19.56 5.65
N PRO A 142 -12.98 -19.98 6.31
CA PRO A 142 -11.60 -19.49 6.20
C PRO A 142 -10.82 -20.13 5.03
N ALA A 143 -9.56 -19.77 4.84
CA ALA A 143 -8.63 -20.39 3.88
C ALA A 143 -7.98 -21.66 4.47
N SER A 144 -8.82 -22.65 4.79
CA SER A 144 -8.41 -23.94 5.37
C SER A 144 -8.41 -25.11 4.37
N GLY A 145 -8.74 -24.87 3.10
CA GLY A 145 -8.65 -25.88 2.04
C GLY A 145 -8.20 -25.29 0.72
N ILE A 146 -8.71 -25.81 -0.39
CA ILE A 146 -8.31 -25.38 -1.73
C ILE A 146 -8.50 -23.86 -1.85
N PRO A 147 -7.44 -23.07 -2.13
CA PRO A 147 -7.53 -21.62 -2.22
C PRO A 147 -8.54 -21.16 -3.27
N ALA A 148 -9.22 -20.04 -3.01
CA ALA A 148 -10.11 -19.42 -3.99
C ALA A 148 -9.46 -19.12 -5.35
N ALA A 149 -8.15 -18.88 -5.38
CA ALA A 149 -7.39 -18.67 -6.61
C ALA A 149 -7.33 -19.94 -7.50
N GLU A 150 -7.52 -21.11 -6.92
CA GLU A 150 -7.50 -22.40 -7.61
C GLU A 150 -8.91 -22.93 -7.92
N PHE A 151 -9.95 -22.10 -7.78
CA PHE A 151 -11.35 -22.48 -8.00
C PHE A 151 -11.57 -23.16 -9.36
N ASP A 152 -11.03 -22.59 -10.44
CA ASP A 152 -11.21 -23.14 -11.79
C ASP A 152 -10.47 -24.48 -11.99
N ALA A 153 -9.42 -24.75 -11.20
CA ALA A 153 -8.70 -26.02 -11.25
C ALA A 153 -9.46 -27.17 -10.55
N VAL A 154 -10.51 -26.85 -9.78
CA VAL A 154 -11.43 -27.83 -9.18
C VAL A 154 -12.51 -28.27 -10.18
N ILE A 155 -12.90 -27.39 -11.11
CA ILE A 155 -13.92 -27.68 -12.12
C ILE A 155 -13.43 -28.80 -13.05
N GLY A 156 -14.29 -29.79 -13.30
CA GLY A 156 -13.97 -30.96 -14.12
C GLY A 156 -13.26 -32.08 -13.37
N ARG A 157 -12.84 -31.87 -12.11
CA ARG A 157 -12.38 -32.95 -11.23
C ARG A 157 -13.53 -33.75 -10.68
N ARG A 158 -13.23 -34.95 -10.19
CA ARG A 158 -14.24 -35.91 -9.72
C ARG A 158 -14.07 -36.20 -8.22
N LEU A 159 -15.16 -36.19 -7.45
CA LEU A 159 -15.11 -36.51 -6.01
C LEU A 159 -14.72 -37.97 -5.76
N ARG A 160 -13.88 -38.22 -4.77
CA ARG A 160 -13.47 -39.59 -4.37
C ARG A 160 -14.50 -40.30 -3.49
N ALA A 161 -15.28 -39.54 -2.73
CA ALA A 161 -16.26 -40.05 -1.78
C ALA A 161 -17.48 -39.13 -1.73
N ASP A 162 -18.59 -39.64 -1.21
CA ASP A 162 -19.76 -38.84 -0.89
C ASP A 162 -19.33 -37.66 0.00
N THR A 163 -19.69 -36.44 -0.39
CA THR A 163 -19.24 -35.22 0.28
C THR A 163 -20.45 -34.32 0.55
N ALA A 164 -20.56 -33.84 1.79
CA ALA A 164 -21.69 -33.02 2.23
C ALA A 164 -21.60 -31.56 1.74
N ALA A 165 -22.76 -30.91 1.63
CA ALA A 165 -22.83 -29.46 1.43
C ALA A 165 -22.07 -28.72 2.55
N GLY A 166 -21.37 -27.64 2.20
CA GLY A 166 -20.61 -26.85 3.16
C GLY A 166 -19.23 -27.41 3.51
N THR A 167 -18.85 -28.59 3.02
CA THR A 167 -17.49 -29.12 3.18
C THR A 167 -16.48 -28.24 2.46
N VAL A 168 -15.45 -27.80 3.19
CA VAL A 168 -14.24 -27.19 2.63
C VAL A 168 -13.47 -28.26 1.88
N LEU A 169 -13.33 -28.09 0.57
CA LEU A 169 -12.69 -29.10 -0.27
C LEU A 169 -11.18 -29.09 -0.08
N GLN A 170 -10.62 -30.29 -0.07
CA GLN A 170 -9.18 -30.57 -0.07
C GLN A 170 -8.79 -31.30 -1.36
N TRP A 171 -7.56 -31.13 -1.81
CA TRP A 171 -7.09 -31.74 -3.07
C TRP A 171 -7.16 -33.27 -3.03
N GLU A 172 -6.94 -33.87 -1.87
CA GLU A 172 -7.00 -35.31 -1.63
C GLU A 172 -8.40 -35.86 -1.88
N GLN A 173 -9.46 -35.07 -1.72
CA GLN A 173 -10.83 -35.48 -1.98
C GLN A 173 -11.18 -35.53 -3.48
N LEU A 174 -10.26 -35.06 -4.33
CA LEU A 174 -10.46 -34.94 -5.77
C LEU A 174 -9.58 -35.94 -6.54
N MET A 175 -10.15 -36.54 -7.58
CA MET A 175 -9.42 -37.30 -8.59
C MET A 175 -8.87 -36.35 -9.68
N GLY A 176 -7.81 -36.78 -10.38
CA GLY A 176 -7.22 -36.00 -11.49
C GLY A 176 -8.21 -35.69 -12.61
N ASN A 177 -7.89 -34.69 -13.45
CA ASN A 177 -8.75 -34.29 -14.55
C ASN A 177 -9.06 -35.48 -15.46
N GLY A 178 -10.35 -35.76 -15.68
CA GLY A 178 -10.83 -36.84 -16.55
C GLY A 178 -10.56 -36.65 -18.05
N LYS A 179 -9.49 -35.95 -18.43
CA LYS A 179 -9.03 -35.80 -19.82
C LYS A 179 -7.86 -36.75 -20.15
N ASN A 180 -7.96 -38.01 -19.73
CA ASN A 180 -7.13 -39.08 -20.30
C ASN A 180 -7.88 -40.42 -20.27
N ALA A 181 -8.96 -40.50 -21.04
CA ALA A 181 -9.56 -41.75 -21.48
C ALA A 181 -9.98 -41.58 -22.95
N GLY A 182 -9.14 -42.03 -23.87
CA GLY A 182 -9.49 -42.17 -25.29
C GLY A 182 -8.68 -41.34 -26.27
N ARG A 183 -7.43 -41.72 -26.52
CA ARG A 183 -6.85 -41.79 -27.87
C ARG A 183 -6.06 -43.08 -27.96
N GLY A 184 -6.76 -44.13 -28.40
CA GLY A 184 -6.11 -45.25 -29.09
C GLY A 184 -5.79 -44.86 -30.53
#